data_AF-A0A564Y0N6-F1
#
_entry.id   AF-A0A564Y0N6-F1
#
_cell.length_a   1.000
_cell.length_b   1.000
_cell.length_c   1.000
_cell.angle_alpha   90.00
_cell.angle_beta   90.00
_cell.angle_gamma   90.00
#
_symmetry.space_group_name_H-M   'P 1'
#
loop_
_entity.id
_entity.type
_entity.pdbx_description
1 polymer ?
#
loop_
_entity_poly.entity_id
_entity_poly.type
_entity_poly.pdbx_seq_one_letter_code
_entity_poly.pdbx_strand_id
1 'polypeptide(L)'
;AVGAQLFSENLNKYLYDNAIFILTKLSNNYGISDPDCVEAVRKVFDELDIPAIFSAYEDRTRVRILEMIDSMCTEETKDDVDFTSPDATKLPKKFFVELLNLFYRRKK
;
A
#
# COMPACT_ATOMS: atom_id res chain seq x y z
N ALA A 1 -11.11 30.77 23.80
CA ALA A 1 -10.67 30.94 22.40
C ALA A 1 -9.14 30.88 22.25
N VAL A 2 -8.35 31.54 23.12
CA VAL A 2 -6.87 31.63 23.01
C VAL A 2 -6.14 30.27 23.03
N GLY A 3 -6.59 29.30 23.83
CA GLY A 3 -5.93 27.99 23.93
C GLY A 3 -6.02 27.11 22.69
N ALA A 4 -7.11 27.18 21.92
CA ALA A 4 -7.26 26.39 20.68
C ALA A 4 -6.38 26.93 19.55
N GLN A 5 -6.15 28.25 19.54
CA GLN A 5 -5.33 28.93 18.53
C GLN A 5 -3.84 28.72 18.77
N LEU A 6 -3.39 28.78 20.03
CA LEU A 6 -2.02 28.40 20.39
C LEU A 6 -1.73 26.92 20.10
N PHE A 7 -2.71 26.04 20.29
CA PHE A 7 -2.56 24.62 19.96
C PHE A 7 -2.41 24.39 18.45
N SER A 8 -3.24 25.05 17.63
CA SER A 8 -3.16 24.91 16.17
C SER A 8 -1.87 25.49 15.59
N GLU A 9 -1.40 26.63 16.11
CA GLU A 9 -0.14 27.25 15.69
C GLU A 9 1.08 26.38 16.01
N ASN A 10 1.12 25.80 17.22
CA ASN A 10 2.18 24.87 17.60
C ASN A 10 2.18 23.59 16.77
N LEU A 11 0.99 23.06 16.46
CA LEU A 11 0.85 21.88 15.61
C LEU A 11 1.32 22.16 14.18
N ASN A 12 0.93 23.30 13.60
CA ASN A 12 1.36 23.70 12.27
C ASN A 12 2.88 23.90 12.18
N LYS A 13 3.47 24.53 13.20
CA LYS A 13 4.92 24.69 13.27
C LYS A 13 5.63 23.34 13.35
N TYR A 14 5.17 22.45 14.22
CA TYR A 14 5.73 21.09 14.33
C TYR A 14 5.65 20.33 13.00
N LEU A 15 4.51 20.40 12.30
CA LEU A 15 4.34 19.76 11.00
C LEU A 15 5.29 20.34 9.95
N TYR A 16 5.47 21.66 9.94
CA TYR A 16 6.35 22.33 9.00
C TYR A 16 7.83 22.01 9.23
N ASP A 17 8.27 22.03 10.49
CA ASP A 17 9.65 21.71 10.87
C ASP A 17 10.00 20.25 10.51
N ASN A 18 9.07 19.31 10.77
CA ASN A 18 9.24 17.91 10.36
C ASN A 18 9.31 17.74 8.84
N ALA A 19 8.44 18.43 8.09
CA ALA A 19 8.46 18.37 6.63
C ALA A 19 9.79 18.89 6.05
N ILE A 20 10.31 20.00 6.58
CA ILE A 20 11.63 20.54 6.18
C ILE A 20 12.73 19.53 6.48
N PHE A 21 12.72 18.92 7.66
CA PHE A 21 13.71 17.92 8.06
C PHE A 21 13.74 16.73 7.08
N ILE A 22 12.56 16.16 6.79
CA ILE A 22 12.41 15.03 5.85
C ILE A 22 12.91 15.41 4.46
N LEU A 23 12.46 16.55 3.92
CA LEU A 23 12.83 17.01 2.58
C LEU A 23 14.34 17.24 2.46
N THR A 24 14.95 17.83 3.50
CA THR A 24 16.39 18.08 3.54
C THR A 24 17.18 16.77 3.56
N LYS A 25 16.75 15.80 4.38
CA LYS A 25 17.41 14.49 4.46
C LYS A 25 17.32 13.73 3.15
N LEU A 26 16.16 13.71 2.51
CA LEU A 26 16.00 13.07 1.21
C LEU A 26 16.82 13.79 0.13
N SER A 27 16.74 15.12 0.03
CA SER A 27 17.47 15.90 -0.97
C SER A 27 18.99 15.69 -0.91
N ASN A 28 19.55 15.54 0.29
CA ASN A 28 21.00 15.46 0.46
C ASN A 28 21.57 14.05 0.35
N ASN A 29 20.73 13.01 0.42
CA ASN A 29 21.20 11.62 0.54
C ASN A 29 20.61 10.68 -0.51
N TYR A 30 19.42 10.99 -1.06
CA TYR A 30 18.72 10.09 -1.96
C TYR A 30 19.46 9.94 -3.31
N GLY A 31 19.57 8.70 -3.78
CA GLY A 31 20.26 8.36 -5.03
C GLY A 31 21.78 8.32 -4.95
N ILE A 32 22.37 8.63 -3.79
CA ILE A 32 23.81 8.51 -3.54
C ILE A 32 24.09 7.09 -3.05
N SER A 33 25.08 6.41 -3.65
CA SER A 33 25.43 5.02 -3.32
C SER A 33 26.30 4.86 -2.06
N ASP A 34 26.63 5.97 -1.40
CA ASP A 34 27.38 5.98 -0.16
C ASP A 34 26.58 5.30 0.97
N PRO A 35 27.18 4.37 1.74
CA PRO A 35 26.45 3.63 2.78
C PRO A 35 25.80 4.52 3.85
N ASP A 36 26.44 5.61 4.24
CA ASP A 36 25.90 6.51 5.26
C ASP A 36 24.72 7.31 4.71
N CYS A 37 24.78 7.70 3.43
CA CYS A 37 23.64 8.31 2.74
C CYS A 37 22.45 7.34 2.64
N VAL A 38 22.69 6.07 2.29
CA VAL A 38 21.64 5.03 2.24
C VAL A 38 20.99 4.84 3.62
N GLU A 39 21.81 4.75 4.67
CA GLU A 39 21.30 4.62 6.04
C GLU A 39 20.49 5.84 6.49
N ALA A 40 20.91 7.05 6.10
CA ALA A 40 20.17 8.27 6.40
C ALA A 40 18.79 8.29 5.74
N VAL A 41 18.66 7.83 4.49
CA VAL A 41 17.36 7.69 3.82
C VAL A 41 16.52 6.61 4.48
N ARG A 42 17.11 5.47 4.85
CA ARG A 42 16.38 4.38 5.53
C ARG A 42 15.75 4.85 6.84
N LYS A 43 16.50 5.61 7.65
CA LYS A 43 15.99 6.20 8.90
C LYS A 43 14.78 7.11 8.68
N VAL A 44 14.78 7.90 7.61
CA VAL A 44 13.61 8.73 7.26
C VAL A 44 12.39 7.86 6.99
N PHE A 45 12.54 6.72 6.31
CA PHE A 45 11.43 5.79 6.07
C PHE A 45 10.96 5.10 7.35
N ASP A 46 11.87 4.79 8.27
CA ASP A 46 11.53 4.23 9.57
C ASP A 46 10.78 5.26 10.45
N GLU A 47 11.23 6.52 10.48
CA GLU A 47 10.58 7.62 11.21
C GLU A 47 9.19 7.95 10.68
N LEU A 48 8.98 7.75 9.37
CA LEU A 48 7.67 7.88 8.73
C LEU A 48 6.76 6.66 8.91
N ASP A 49 7.27 5.58 9.51
CA ASP A 49 6.59 4.29 9.65
C ASP A 49 6.00 3.83 8.30
N ILE A 50 6.80 3.95 7.24
CA ILE A 50 6.43 3.50 5.89
C ILE A 50 5.96 2.04 5.88
N PRO A 51 6.54 1.10 6.68
CA PRO A 51 6.03 -0.26 6.76
C PRO A 51 4.55 -0.36 7.19
N ALA A 52 4.13 0.41 8.20
CA ALA A 52 2.72 0.42 8.62
C ALA A 52 1.82 1.04 7.55
N ILE A 53 2.27 2.13 6.91
CA ILE A 53 1.54 2.77 5.80
C ILE A 53 1.36 1.79 4.64
N PHE A 54 2.42 1.06 4.28
CA PHE A 54 2.38 0.06 3.22
C PHE A 54 1.44 -1.10 3.58
N SER A 55 1.48 -1.60 4.82
CA SER A 55 0.55 -2.65 5.26
C SER A 55 -0.92 -2.20 5.14
N ALA A 56 -1.23 -0.97 5.55
CA ALA A 56 -2.58 -0.43 5.43
C ALA A 56 -3.00 -0.24 3.96
N TYR A 57 -2.07 0.19 3.10
CA TYR A 57 -2.30 0.27 1.66
C TYR A 57 -2.55 -1.11 1.04
N GLU A 58 -1.77 -2.12 1.42
CA GLU A 58 -1.88 -3.48 0.91
C GLU A 58 -3.23 -4.10 1.29
N ASP A 59 -3.68 -3.93 2.54
CA ASP A 59 -4.98 -4.42 2.99
C ASP A 59 -6.14 -3.76 2.22
N ARG A 60 -6.11 -2.44 2.01
CA ARG A 60 -7.11 -1.73 1.20
C ARG A 60 -7.10 -2.16 -0.26
N THR A 61 -5.90 -2.36 -0.81
CA THR A 61 -5.72 -2.82 -2.20
C THR A 61 -6.29 -4.21 -2.38
N ARG A 62 -6.07 -5.12 -1.43
CA ARG A 62 -6.67 -6.46 -1.43
C ARG A 62 -8.19 -6.40 -1.46
N VAL A 63 -8.81 -5.58 -0.59
CA VAL A 63 -10.28 -5.40 -0.58
C VAL A 63 -10.78 -4.92 -1.93
N ARG A 64 -10.16 -3.89 -2.51
CA ARG A 64 -10.54 -3.37 -3.82
C ARG A 64 -10.42 -4.41 -4.93
N ILE A 65 -9.38 -5.24 -4.91
CA ILE A 65 -9.23 -6.31 -5.91
C ILE A 65 -10.31 -7.38 -5.73
N LEU A 66 -10.70 -7.73 -4.50
CA LEU A 66 -11.80 -8.67 -4.25
C LEU A 66 -13.12 -8.12 -4.79
N GLU A 67 -13.44 -6.84 -4.57
CA GLU A 67 -14.62 -6.18 -5.14
C GLU A 67 -14.61 -6.18 -6.67
N MET A 68 -13.44 -5.97 -7.28
CA MET A 68 -13.27 -6.09 -8.73
C MET A 68 -13.53 -7.51 -9.23
N ILE A 69 -13.00 -8.52 -8.54
CA ILE A 69 -13.26 -9.94 -8.86
C ILE A 69 -14.77 -10.23 -8.76
N ASP A 70 -15.42 -9.76 -7.70
CA ASP A 70 -16.86 -9.96 -7.47
C ASP A 70 -17.72 -9.29 -8.54
N SER A 71 -17.35 -8.09 -8.98
CA SER A 71 -18.08 -7.39 -10.05
C SER A 71 -17.89 -8.02 -11.44
N MET A 72 -16.78 -8.72 -11.68
CA MET A 72 -16.45 -9.33 -12.97
C MET A 72 -16.87 -10.80 -13.07
N CYS A 73 -17.07 -11.49 -11.95
CA CYS A 73 -17.41 -12.91 -11.89
C CYS A 73 -18.87 -13.11 -11.43
N THR A 74 -19.67 -13.88 -12.19
CA THR A 74 -21.00 -14.29 -11.72
C THR A 74 -20.91 -15.50 -10.78
N GLU A 75 -21.73 -15.52 -9.71
CA GLU A 75 -21.82 -16.55 -8.64
C GLU A 75 -21.93 -18.00 -9.13
N GLU A 76 -22.36 -18.22 -10.38
CA GLU A 76 -22.69 -19.54 -10.91
C GLU A 76 -21.51 -20.21 -11.61
N THR A 77 -20.60 -20.76 -10.82
CA THR A 77 -19.86 -21.96 -11.27
C THR A 77 -19.93 -22.97 -10.14
N LYS A 78 -20.87 -23.91 -10.25
CA LYS A 78 -20.77 -25.19 -9.55
C LYS A 78 -19.37 -25.76 -9.84
N ASP A 79 -18.78 -26.48 -8.89
CA ASP A 79 -17.41 -27.00 -8.92
C ASP A 79 -17.06 -27.91 -10.14
N ASP A 80 -17.97 -28.06 -11.11
CA ASP A 80 -17.91 -28.92 -12.29
C ASP A 80 -17.77 -28.11 -13.60
N VAL A 81 -16.94 -27.06 -13.64
CA VAL A 81 -16.73 -26.29 -14.88
C VAL A 81 -15.87 -27.09 -15.85
N ASP A 82 -16.49 -27.62 -16.90
CA ASP A 82 -15.78 -28.23 -18.03
C ASP A 82 -15.07 -27.13 -18.85
N PHE A 83 -13.76 -26.99 -18.61
CA PHE A 83 -12.88 -26.05 -19.32
C PHE A 83 -12.69 -26.38 -20.81
N THR A 84 -13.24 -27.48 -21.32
CA THR A 84 -13.17 -27.84 -22.75
C THR A 84 -14.33 -27.28 -23.57
N SER A 85 -15.32 -26.66 -22.95
CA SER A 85 -16.42 -26.01 -23.68
C SER A 85 -15.94 -24.75 -24.41
N PRO A 86 -16.23 -24.62 -25.72
CA PRO A 86 -15.94 -23.39 -26.48
C PRO A 86 -16.71 -22.17 -25.98
N ASP A 87 -17.74 -22.36 -25.15
CA ASP A 87 -18.56 -21.30 -24.53
C ASP A 87 -18.08 -20.89 -23.13
N ALA A 88 -16.99 -21.47 -22.62
CA ALA A 88 -16.39 -21.16 -21.32
C ALA A 88 -15.71 -19.76 -21.34
N THR A 89 -16.55 -18.71 -21.34
CA THR A 89 -16.13 -17.31 -21.46
C THR A 89 -15.86 -16.64 -20.11
N LYS A 90 -16.12 -17.32 -18.98
CA LYS A 90 -15.99 -16.78 -17.63
C LYS A 90 -14.96 -17.57 -16.83
N LEU A 91 -13.85 -16.92 -16.49
CA LEU A 91 -12.85 -17.47 -15.58
C LEU A 91 -13.46 -17.58 -14.17
N PRO A 92 -13.26 -18.70 -13.45
CA PRO A 92 -13.85 -18.88 -12.12
C PRO A 92 -13.32 -17.85 -11.12
N LYS A 93 -14.21 -17.25 -10.33
CA LYS A 93 -13.87 -16.35 -9.21
C LYS A 93 -12.75 -16.92 -8.32
N LYS A 94 -12.83 -18.23 -8.04
CA LYS A 94 -11.86 -18.97 -7.23
C LYS A 94 -10.43 -18.86 -7.77
N PHE A 95 -10.23 -18.94 -9.09
CA PHE A 95 -8.91 -18.83 -9.71
C PHE A 95 -8.26 -17.47 -9.42
N PHE A 96 -9.01 -16.37 -9.57
CA PHE A 96 -8.49 -15.03 -9.29
C PHE A 96 -8.22 -14.79 -7.80
N VAL A 97 -9.05 -15.33 -6.92
CA VAL A 97 -8.84 -15.23 -5.47
C VAL A 97 -7.58 -16.00 -5.05
N GLU A 98 -7.38 -17.20 -5.59
CA GLU A 98 -6.15 -17.98 -5.36
C GLU A 98 -4.92 -17.24 -5.87
N LEU A 99 -4.98 -16.66 -7.08
CA LEU A 99 -3.90 -15.85 -7.63
C LEU A 99 -3.58 -14.64 -6.74
N LEU A 100 -4.60 -13.90 -6.27
CA LEU A 100 -4.42 -12.77 -5.35
C LEU A 100 -3.73 -13.20 -4.05
N ASN A 101 -4.10 -14.37 -3.51
CA ASN A 101 -3.50 -14.90 -2.28
C ASN A 101 -2.01 -15.23 -2.42
N LEU A 102 -1.53 -15.56 -3.62
CA LEU A 102 -0.10 -15.78 -3.87
C LEU A 102 0.73 -14.50 -3.79
N PHE A 103 0.12 -13.34 -4.07
CA PHE A 103 0.82 -12.04 -4.06
C PHE A 103 0.61 -11.26 -2.77
N TYR A 104 -0.53 -11.43 -2.11
CA TYR A 104 -0.80 -10.76 -0.85
C TYR A 104 0.19 -11.16 0.25
N ARG A 105 0.86 -10.17 0.83
CA ARG A 105 1.90 -10.31 1.86
C ARG A 105 3.03 -11.26 1.48
N ARG A 106 3.32 -11.37 0.17
CA ARG A 106 4.37 -12.24 -0.35
C ARG A 106 5.73 -11.82 0.22
N LYS A 107 6.40 -12.77 0.87
CA LYS A 107 7.83 -12.68 1.22
C LYS A 107 8.62 -13.30 0.06
N LYS A 108 9.57 -12.54 -0.50
CA LYS A 108 10.45 -13.00 -1.58
C LYS A 108 11.69 -13.69 -1.04
#